data_AF-A0A523ZXZ3-F1
#
_entry.id   AF-A0A523ZXZ3-F1
#
_cell.length_a   1.000
_cell.length_b   1.000
_cell.length_c   1.000
_cell.angle_alpha   90.00
_cell.angle_beta   90.00
_cell.angle_gamma   90.00
#
_symmetry.space_group_name_H-M   'P 1'
#
loop_
_entity.id
_entity.type
_entity.pdbx_description
1 polymer ?
#
loop_
_entity_poly.entity_id
_entity_poly.type
_entity_poly.pdbx_seq_one_letter_code
_entity_poly.pdbx_strand_id
1 'polypeptide(L)'
;MKTKSNLERVLEAEQFAVTGELGPPQSADPEVIRRKAKILKGNVDAFNVTDGQTAVVRMASWAACLIGKEEGLDPIVQMTCRDRNRIALQMDVLGIAALGINNMLCLTGDHQKFGNHPMAKGVYDVDSIQLVKMVKDMRDEKKFQCGDEMAVEPRLFIGAAANPFADPF
;
A
#
# COMPACT_ATOMS: atom_id res chain seq x y z
N MET A 1 -2.70 -15.90 -11.00
CA MET A 1 -2.36 -16.50 -9.69
C MET A 1 -3.31 -15.89 -8.68
N LYS A 2 -4.08 -16.66 -7.92
CA LYS A 2 -5.03 -16.07 -6.95
C LYS A 2 -4.32 -15.77 -5.64
N THR A 3 -4.34 -14.52 -5.20
CA THR A 3 -3.87 -14.12 -3.87
C THR A 3 -4.92 -14.51 -2.81
N LYS A 4 -4.66 -14.21 -1.53
CA LYS A 4 -5.68 -14.33 -0.47
C LYS A 4 -6.47 -13.03 -0.26
N SER A 5 -6.42 -12.10 -1.22
CA SER A 5 -7.15 -10.85 -1.18
C SER A 5 -8.66 -11.09 -1.32
N ASN A 6 -9.45 -10.49 -0.42
CA ASN A 6 -10.89 -10.41 -0.57
C ASN A 6 -11.28 -9.46 -1.71
N LEU A 7 -10.56 -8.35 -1.87
CA LEU A 7 -10.80 -7.40 -2.95
C LEU A 7 -10.63 -8.04 -4.34
N GLU A 8 -9.54 -8.79 -4.56
CA GLU A 8 -9.31 -9.52 -5.80
C GLU A 8 -10.46 -10.50 -6.08
N ARG A 9 -10.88 -11.26 -5.06
CA ARG A 9 -12.00 -12.21 -5.15
C ARG A 9 -13.31 -11.54 -5.56
N VAL A 10 -13.64 -10.39 -4.97
CA VAL A 10 -14.89 -9.65 -5.27
C VAL A 10 -14.85 -9.11 -6.71
N LEU A 11 -13.72 -8.54 -7.13
CA LEU A 11 -13.56 -7.99 -8.48
C LEU A 11 -13.57 -9.09 -9.56
N GLU A 12 -12.87 -10.22 -9.33
CA GLU A 12 -12.90 -11.38 -10.23
C GLU A 12 -14.30 -12.01 -10.36
N ALA A 13 -15.12 -11.89 -9.32
CA ALA A 13 -16.50 -12.36 -9.33
C ALA A 13 -17.48 -11.38 -10.00
N GLU A 14 -16.97 -10.30 -10.60
CA GLU A 14 -17.76 -9.22 -11.22
C GLU A 14 -18.78 -8.60 -10.26
N GLN A 15 -18.48 -8.62 -8.96
CA GLN A 15 -19.30 -8.02 -7.91
C GLN A 15 -18.89 -6.56 -7.67
N PHE A 16 -19.83 -5.77 -7.18
CA PHE A 16 -19.56 -4.38 -6.80
C PHE A 16 -18.71 -4.34 -5.53
N ALA A 17 -17.44 -3.93 -5.66
CA ALA A 17 -16.51 -3.82 -4.55
C ALA A 17 -16.68 -2.48 -3.81
N VAL A 18 -16.79 -2.53 -2.49
CA VAL A 18 -16.81 -1.35 -1.61
C VAL A 18 -15.53 -1.31 -0.80
N THR A 19 -14.76 -0.22 -0.90
CA THR A 19 -13.58 -0.01 -0.06
C THR A 19 -13.71 1.25 0.80
N GLY A 20 -13.10 1.23 1.98
CA GLY A 20 -13.02 2.38 2.88
C GLY A 20 -11.59 2.88 3.03
N GLU A 21 -11.36 4.19 3.02
CA GLU A 21 -10.05 4.77 3.30
C GLU A 21 -9.91 5.12 4.80
N LEU A 22 -8.76 4.76 5.37
CA LEU A 22 -8.41 5.01 6.75
C LEU A 22 -7.08 5.76 6.85
N GLY A 23 -7.13 7.04 7.17
CA GLY A 23 -5.94 7.84 7.45
C GLY A 23 -5.31 7.51 8.82
N PRO A 24 -4.01 7.15 8.90
CA PRO A 24 -3.33 6.90 10.18
C PRO A 24 -3.19 8.15 11.05
N PRO A 25 -3.07 8.00 12.39
CA PRO A 25 -2.88 9.13 13.29
C PRO A 25 -1.47 9.71 13.20
N GLN A 26 -1.32 10.97 13.61
CA GLN A 26 -0.02 11.59 13.93
C GLN A 26 0.40 11.27 15.38
N SER A 27 0.29 10.01 15.76
CA SER A 27 0.66 9.52 17.09
C SER A 27 0.96 8.04 17.02
N ALA A 28 1.51 7.50 18.11
CA ALA A 28 1.71 6.07 18.27
C ALA A 28 0.48 5.35 18.86
N ASP A 29 -0.68 6.02 19.00
CA ASP A 29 -1.88 5.43 19.59
C ASP A 29 -2.60 4.50 18.58
N PRO A 30 -2.60 3.17 18.81
CA PRO A 30 -3.28 2.22 17.93
C PRO A 30 -4.81 2.27 18.04
N GLU A 31 -5.37 2.81 19.13
CA GLU A 31 -6.83 2.85 19.34
C GLU A 31 -7.54 3.71 18.30
N VAL A 32 -6.85 4.71 17.74
CA VAL A 32 -7.39 5.50 16.64
C VAL A 32 -7.69 4.63 15.42
N ILE A 33 -6.81 3.67 15.11
CA ILE A 33 -7.00 2.72 14.02
C ILE A 33 -8.11 1.73 14.38
N ARG A 34 -8.06 1.11 15.57
CA ARG A 34 -9.06 0.12 16.00
C ARG A 34 -10.48 0.68 15.99
N ARG A 35 -10.68 1.91 16.47
CA ARG A 35 -11.99 2.58 16.44
C ARG A 35 -12.48 2.78 15.02
N LYS A 36 -11.63 3.24 14.10
CA LYS A 36 -12.01 3.41 12.68
C LYS A 36 -12.28 2.06 12.02
N ALA A 37 -11.47 1.04 12.30
CA ALA A 37 -11.65 -0.31 11.79
C ALA A 37 -13.01 -0.90 12.21
N LYS A 38 -13.43 -0.71 13.46
CA LYS A 38 -14.75 -1.16 13.95
C LYS A 38 -15.93 -0.53 13.21
N ILE A 39 -15.79 0.71 12.73
CA ILE A 39 -16.82 1.38 11.91
C ILE A 39 -16.89 0.73 10.52
N LEU A 40 -15.74 0.41 9.93
CA LEU A 40 -15.66 -0.18 8.58
C LEU A 40 -16.04 -1.66 8.56
N LYS A 41 -15.85 -2.39 9.67
CA LYS A 41 -16.08 -3.83 9.77
C LYS A 41 -17.52 -4.18 9.40
N GLY A 42 -17.66 -5.08 8.43
CA GLY A 42 -18.96 -5.53 7.89
C GLY A 42 -19.57 -4.60 6.83
N ASN A 43 -18.96 -3.45 6.54
CA ASN A 43 -19.45 -2.47 5.57
C ASN A 43 -18.56 -2.35 4.31
N VAL A 44 -17.34 -2.91 4.33
CA VAL A 44 -16.36 -2.82 3.24
C VAL A 44 -15.75 -4.18 2.92
N ASP A 45 -15.42 -4.42 1.66
CA ASP A 45 -14.69 -5.61 1.19
C ASP A 45 -13.20 -5.53 1.53
N ALA A 46 -12.65 -4.33 1.56
CA ALA A 46 -11.29 -4.05 1.95
C ALA A 46 -11.16 -2.60 2.44
N PHE A 47 -10.08 -2.31 3.17
CA PHE A 47 -9.78 -0.94 3.59
C PHE A 47 -8.39 -0.54 3.16
N ASN A 48 -8.24 0.67 2.63
CA ASN A 48 -6.95 1.19 2.25
C ASN A 48 -6.42 2.18 3.30
N VAL A 49 -5.10 2.18 3.50
CA VAL A 49 -4.45 3.02 4.50
C VAL A 49 -3.45 3.93 3.82
N THR A 50 -3.59 5.23 4.02
CA THR A 50 -2.74 6.23 3.37
C THR A 50 -1.30 6.19 3.92
N ASP A 51 -0.30 6.39 3.06
CA ASP A 51 1.13 6.45 3.45
C ASP A 51 1.62 7.90 3.42
N GLY A 52 1.42 8.59 4.56
CA GLY A 52 1.82 9.99 4.71
C GLY A 52 1.08 10.91 3.73
N GLN A 53 -0.26 10.91 3.79
CA GLN A 53 -1.11 11.79 2.98
C GLN A 53 -0.61 13.24 3.03
N THR A 54 -0.45 13.87 1.86
CA THR A 54 0.08 15.25 1.73
C THR A 54 1.48 15.40 2.33
N ALA A 55 2.28 14.33 2.33
CA ALA A 55 3.61 14.26 2.93
C ALA A 55 3.66 14.63 4.42
N VAL A 56 2.57 14.41 5.15
CA VAL A 56 2.49 14.65 6.59
C VAL A 56 2.87 13.39 7.36
N VAL A 57 3.82 13.51 8.30
CA VAL A 57 4.25 12.40 9.16
C VAL A 57 3.06 11.86 9.95
N ARG A 58 2.81 10.55 9.79
CA ARG A 58 1.77 9.75 10.42
C ARG A 58 2.33 8.35 10.71
N MET A 59 1.61 7.55 11.50
CA MET A 59 1.88 6.11 11.62
C MET A 59 2.00 5.48 10.23
N ALA A 60 3.01 4.62 10.04
CA ALA A 60 3.28 3.97 8.78
C ALA A 60 2.05 3.18 8.29
N SER A 61 1.76 3.28 6.99
CA SER A 61 0.60 2.63 6.36
C SER A 61 0.55 1.13 6.66
N TRP A 62 1.66 0.42 6.46
CA TRP A 62 1.74 -1.01 6.72
C TRP A 62 1.45 -1.37 8.19
N ALA A 63 1.89 -0.56 9.16
CA ALA A 63 1.65 -0.81 10.58
C ALA A 63 0.17 -0.62 10.94
N ALA A 64 -0.47 0.45 10.43
CA ALA A 64 -1.90 0.65 10.58
C ALA A 64 -2.73 -0.45 9.88
N CYS A 65 -2.26 -0.97 8.74
CA CYS A 65 -2.86 -2.13 8.09
C CYS A 65 -2.84 -3.38 8.99
N LEU A 66 -1.74 -3.64 9.71
CA LEU A 66 -1.69 -4.78 10.65
C LEU A 66 -2.71 -4.63 11.78
N ILE A 67 -2.82 -3.44 12.37
CA ILE A 67 -3.80 -3.18 13.43
C ILE A 67 -5.23 -3.38 12.91
N GLY A 68 -5.56 -2.84 11.73
CA GLY A 68 -6.88 -3.04 11.13
C GLY A 68 -7.16 -4.50 10.73
N LYS A 69 -6.11 -5.24 10.34
CA LYS A 69 -6.20 -6.68 10.04
C LYS A 69 -6.49 -7.51 11.29
N GLU A 70 -5.90 -7.17 12.44
CA GLU A 70 -6.23 -7.81 13.73
C GLU A 70 -7.72 -7.64 14.09
N GLU A 71 -8.34 -6.54 13.68
CA GLU A 71 -9.79 -6.31 13.82
C GLU A 71 -10.64 -7.09 12.79
N GLY A 72 -10.01 -7.84 11.88
CA GLY A 72 -10.66 -8.73 10.91
C GLY A 72 -11.02 -8.09 9.57
N LEU A 73 -10.35 -6.99 9.19
CA LEU A 73 -10.49 -6.36 7.88
C LEU A 73 -9.42 -6.84 6.88
N ASP A 74 -9.70 -6.75 5.58
CA ASP A 74 -8.71 -7.00 4.52
C ASP A 74 -7.97 -5.70 4.14
N PRO A 75 -6.68 -5.52 4.46
CA PRO A 75 -5.95 -4.28 4.24
C PRO A 75 -5.42 -4.13 2.81
N ILE A 76 -5.39 -2.88 2.34
CA ILE A 76 -4.69 -2.39 1.16
C ILE A 76 -3.65 -1.37 1.62
N VAL A 77 -2.38 -1.77 1.60
CA VAL A 77 -1.27 -0.88 1.95
C VAL A 77 -1.05 0.09 0.80
N GLN A 78 -1.33 1.38 1.01
CA GLN A 78 -0.74 2.39 0.11
C GLN A 78 0.76 2.48 0.42
N MET A 79 1.58 2.59 -0.63
CA MET A 79 3.02 2.77 -0.47
C MET A 79 3.51 3.84 -1.45
N THR A 80 4.18 4.85 -0.90
CA THR A 80 4.71 5.97 -1.68
C THR A 80 6.21 5.83 -1.97
N CYS A 81 6.62 6.18 -3.19
CA CYS A 81 8.03 6.25 -3.59
C CYS A 81 8.75 7.51 -3.08
N ARG A 82 8.01 8.55 -2.70
CA ARG A 82 8.54 9.82 -2.19
C ARG A 82 9.61 9.65 -1.11
N ASP A 83 9.38 8.77 -0.14
CA ASP A 83 10.20 8.66 1.07
C ASP A 83 11.13 7.44 1.07
N ARG A 84 11.10 6.58 0.03
CA ARG A 84 11.78 5.28 0.00
C ARG A 84 12.51 5.04 -1.32
N ASN A 85 13.70 4.43 -1.24
CA ASN A 85 14.42 3.95 -2.43
C ASN A 85 13.98 2.52 -2.78
N ARG A 86 14.42 2.01 -3.94
CA ARG A 86 14.14 0.64 -4.42
C ARG A 86 14.48 -0.45 -3.40
N ILE A 87 15.47 -0.24 -2.54
CA ILE A 87 15.86 -1.22 -1.51
C ILE A 87 14.78 -1.26 -0.44
N ALA A 88 14.46 -0.10 0.14
CA ALA A 88 13.42 0.03 1.17
C ALA A 88 12.04 -0.43 0.66
N LEU A 89 11.69 -0.10 -0.58
CA LEU A 89 10.44 -0.54 -1.21
C LEU A 89 10.34 -2.06 -1.30
N GLN A 90 11.39 -2.74 -1.77
CA GLN A 90 11.41 -4.20 -1.84
C GLN A 90 11.39 -4.86 -0.46
N MET A 91 12.09 -4.27 0.53
CA MET A 91 12.04 -4.75 1.92
C MET A 91 10.62 -4.66 2.49
N ASP A 92 9.92 -3.54 2.28
CA ASP A 92 8.54 -3.36 2.74
C ASP A 92 7.59 -4.32 2.01
N VAL A 93 7.74 -4.53 0.69
CA VAL A 93 6.95 -5.48 -0.10
C VAL A 93 7.05 -6.91 0.46
N LEU A 94 8.27 -7.36 0.77
CA LEU A 94 8.48 -8.66 1.40
C LEU A 94 7.84 -8.72 2.79
N GLY A 95 8.02 -7.67 3.59
CA GLY A 95 7.47 -7.58 4.94
C GLY A 95 5.96 -7.68 4.98
N ILE A 96 5.26 -6.87 4.17
CA ILE A 96 3.78 -6.88 4.14
C ILE A 96 3.24 -8.24 3.66
N ALA A 97 3.86 -8.84 2.63
CA ALA A 97 3.46 -10.14 2.12
C ALA A 97 3.69 -11.26 3.17
N ALA A 98 4.84 -11.24 3.86
CA ALA A 98 5.14 -12.19 4.93
C ALA A 98 4.17 -12.08 6.10
N LEU A 99 3.68 -10.87 6.41
CA LEU A 99 2.66 -10.61 7.42
C LEU A 99 1.24 -10.91 6.92
N GLY A 100 1.10 -11.44 5.70
CA GLY A 100 -0.15 -11.87 5.08
C GLY A 100 -1.06 -10.73 4.67
N ILE A 101 -0.52 -9.55 4.38
CA ILE A 101 -1.23 -8.51 3.65
C ILE A 101 -1.19 -8.90 2.17
N ASN A 102 -2.34 -8.88 1.51
CA ASN A 102 -2.48 -9.39 0.14
C ASN A 102 -2.76 -8.29 -0.88
N ASN A 103 -2.91 -7.03 -0.47
CA ASN A 103 -3.22 -5.92 -1.36
C ASN A 103 -2.24 -4.76 -1.16
N MET A 104 -1.86 -4.12 -2.27
CA MET A 104 -0.97 -2.97 -2.27
C MET A 104 -1.38 -1.96 -3.34
N LEU A 105 -1.38 -0.67 -2.98
CA LEU A 105 -1.57 0.44 -3.91
C LEU A 105 -0.24 1.19 -4.09
N CYS A 106 0.30 1.17 -5.30
CA CYS A 106 1.59 1.78 -5.63
C CYS A 106 1.42 3.25 -6.01
N LEU A 107 2.12 4.16 -5.35
CA LEU A 107 1.97 5.60 -5.51
C LEU A 107 3.33 6.30 -5.63
N THR A 108 3.43 7.35 -6.45
CA THR A 108 4.62 8.22 -6.47
C THR A 108 4.69 9.06 -5.19
N GLY A 109 3.54 9.58 -4.76
CA GLY A 109 3.37 10.37 -3.52
C GLY A 109 3.53 11.88 -3.73
N ASP A 110 2.79 12.66 -2.93
CA ASP A 110 2.78 14.13 -2.98
C ASP A 110 4.15 14.72 -2.69
N HIS A 111 4.56 15.79 -3.38
CA HIS A 111 5.83 16.45 -3.11
C HIS A 111 5.98 16.80 -1.62
N GLN A 112 7.11 16.47 -1.00
CA GLN A 112 7.36 16.66 0.44
C GLN A 112 7.21 18.11 0.93
N LYS A 113 7.30 19.10 0.03
CA LYS A 113 7.06 20.52 0.33
C LYS A 113 5.63 20.81 0.78
N PHE A 114 4.66 19.96 0.44
CA PHE A 114 3.28 20.10 0.88
C PHE A 114 3.06 19.64 2.33
N GLY A 115 4.02 18.88 2.87
CA GLY A 115 3.92 18.27 4.20
C GLY A 115 4.44 19.13 5.34
N ASN A 116 4.48 18.53 6.52
CA ASN A 116 4.97 19.17 7.74
C ASN A 116 6.50 19.15 7.88
N HIS A 117 7.21 18.57 6.90
CA HIS A 117 8.68 18.55 6.84
C HIS A 117 9.17 18.97 5.43
N PRO A 118 8.93 20.22 5.01
CA PRO A 118 9.20 20.66 3.64
C PRO A 118 10.68 20.65 3.25
N MET A 119 11.57 20.61 4.25
CA MET A 119 13.03 20.53 4.06
C MET A 119 13.56 19.09 3.97
N ALA A 120 12.70 18.09 4.12
CA ALA A 120 13.09 16.69 3.96
C ALA A 120 13.55 16.43 2.51
N LYS A 121 14.49 15.49 2.35
CA LYS A 121 14.90 15.03 1.03
C LYS A 121 13.81 14.14 0.44
N GLY A 122 13.35 14.47 -0.76
CA GLY A 122 12.57 13.53 -1.58
C GLY A 122 13.51 12.46 -2.13
N VAL A 123 13.10 11.21 -2.05
CA VAL A 123 13.86 10.06 -2.54
C VAL A 123 13.59 9.83 -4.01
N TYR A 124 12.34 9.54 -4.38
CA TYR A 124 11.88 9.40 -5.78
C TYR A 124 12.82 8.58 -6.68
N ASP A 125 13.41 7.51 -6.14
CA ASP A 125 14.33 6.62 -6.86
C ASP A 125 13.61 5.85 -7.99
N VAL A 126 12.30 5.64 -7.82
CA VAL A 126 11.38 5.12 -8.83
C VAL A 126 10.04 5.85 -8.75
N ASP A 127 9.26 5.84 -9.83
CA ASP A 127 7.86 6.32 -9.82
C ASP A 127 6.86 5.17 -9.54
N SER A 128 5.55 5.48 -9.49
CA SER A 128 4.50 4.50 -9.25
C SER A 128 4.42 3.40 -10.31
N ILE A 129 4.70 3.71 -11.58
CA ILE A 129 4.62 2.73 -12.68
C ILE A 129 5.80 1.77 -12.60
N GLN A 130 6.99 2.29 -12.33
CA GLN A 130 8.18 1.50 -12.05
C GLN A 130 8.01 0.65 -10.78
N LEU A 131 7.35 1.17 -9.73
CA LEU A 131 7.00 0.40 -8.54
C LEU A 131 6.02 -0.74 -8.88
N VAL A 132 4.96 -0.48 -9.66
CA VAL A 132 4.03 -1.53 -10.13
C VAL A 132 4.79 -2.63 -10.87
N LYS A 133 5.69 -2.27 -11.79
CA LYS A 133 6.52 -3.24 -12.50
C LYS A 133 7.40 -4.04 -11.55
N MET A 134 8.10 -3.37 -10.63
CA MET A 134 8.99 -4.02 -9.66
C MET A 134 8.24 -5.03 -8.79
N VAL A 135 7.08 -4.67 -8.23
CA VAL A 135 6.28 -5.60 -7.41
C VAL A 135 5.73 -6.75 -8.25
N LYS A 136 5.34 -6.48 -9.51
CA LYS A 136 4.89 -7.51 -10.46
C LYS A 136 6.01 -8.51 -10.77
N ASP A 137 7.21 -8.05 -11.08
CA ASP A 137 8.35 -8.92 -11.39
C ASP A 137 8.76 -9.75 -10.16
N MET A 138 8.75 -9.16 -8.95
CA MET A 138 8.96 -9.89 -7.70
C MET A 138 7.92 -11.02 -7.51
N ARG A 139 6.65 -10.76 -7.81
CA ARG A 139 5.56 -11.73 -7.67
C ARG A 139 5.58 -12.82 -8.75
N ASP A 140 5.71 -12.41 -10.01
CA ASP A 140 5.48 -13.27 -11.18
C ASP A 140 6.76 -13.96 -11.65
N GLU A 141 7.91 -13.30 -11.56
CA GLU A 141 9.21 -13.83 -11.99
C GLU A 141 10.09 -14.32 -10.83
N LYS A 142 9.67 -14.06 -9.57
CA LYS A 142 10.44 -14.35 -8.36
C LYS A 142 11.83 -13.73 -8.37
N LYS A 143 11.93 -12.48 -8.83
CA LYS A 143 13.19 -11.75 -8.90
C LYS A 143 13.16 -10.45 -8.14
N PHE A 144 14.26 -10.16 -7.47
CA PHE A 144 14.55 -8.81 -7.02
C PHE A 144 14.84 -7.90 -8.22
N GLN A 145 14.76 -6.59 -8.01
CA GLN A 145 15.05 -5.60 -9.04
C GLN A 145 16.50 -5.70 -9.57
N CYS A 146 17.44 -6.22 -8.78
CA CYS A 146 18.82 -6.49 -9.21
C CYS A 146 18.96 -7.73 -10.11
N GLY A 147 17.90 -8.53 -10.28
CA GLY A 147 17.90 -9.77 -11.05
C GLY A 147 18.12 -11.04 -10.22
N ASP A 148 18.48 -10.91 -8.94
CA ASP A 148 18.65 -12.05 -8.04
C ASP A 148 17.33 -12.80 -7.83
N GLU A 149 17.42 -14.13 -7.70
CA GLU A 149 16.26 -15.00 -7.51
C GLU A 149 15.74 -14.96 -6.06
N MET A 150 14.45 -15.24 -5.93
CA MET A 150 13.72 -15.27 -4.67
C MET A 150 13.10 -16.64 -4.45
N ALA A 151 13.40 -17.25 -3.29
CA ALA A 151 12.86 -18.58 -2.97
C ALA A 151 11.33 -18.59 -2.84
N VAL A 152 10.76 -17.53 -2.25
CA VAL A 152 9.32 -17.37 -2.00
C VAL A 152 8.88 -15.98 -2.43
N GLU A 153 7.95 -15.92 -3.38
CA GLU A 153 7.45 -14.68 -3.95
C GLU A 153 6.43 -13.94 -3.04
N PRO A 154 6.37 -12.59 -3.07
CA PRO A 154 5.30 -11.83 -2.44
C PRO A 154 4.02 -11.91 -3.28
N ARG A 155 2.99 -12.61 -2.79
CA ARG A 155 1.69 -12.74 -3.49
C ARG A 155 0.75 -11.57 -3.18
N LEU A 156 0.92 -10.48 -3.93
CA LEU A 156 0.13 -9.25 -3.77
C LEU A 156 -0.80 -8.99 -4.97
N PHE A 157 -2.01 -8.53 -4.68
CA PHE A 157 -2.92 -7.89 -5.62
C PHE A 157 -2.49 -6.41 -5.74
N ILE A 158 -2.03 -6.03 -6.93
CA ILE A 158 -1.30 -4.78 -7.17
C ILE A 158 -2.25 -3.77 -7.81
N GLY A 159 -2.43 -2.63 -7.13
CA GLY A 159 -3.17 -1.48 -7.63
C GLY A 159 -2.27 -0.31 -8.01
N ALA A 160 -2.81 0.56 -8.87
CA ALA A 160 -2.24 1.85 -9.24
C ALA A 160 -3.30 2.95 -9.14
N ALA A 161 -2.88 4.20 -9.03
CA ALA A 161 -3.79 5.34 -9.12
C ALA A 161 -4.04 5.74 -10.59
N ALA A 162 -5.28 6.11 -10.90
CA ALA A 162 -5.66 6.70 -12.17
C ALA A 162 -6.34 8.05 -11.92
N ASN A 163 -5.99 9.07 -12.71
CA ASN A 163 -6.67 10.35 -12.70
C ASN A 163 -7.38 10.57 -14.05
N PRO A 164 -8.72 10.42 -14.13
CA PRO A 164 -9.45 10.57 -15.38
C PRO A 164 -9.52 12.02 -15.88
N PHE A 165 -9.04 12.98 -15.09
CA PHE A 165 -9.02 14.41 -15.41
C PHE A 165 -7.61 14.95 -15.61
N ALA A 166 -6.58 14.12 -15.53
CA ALA A 166 -5.22 14.53 -15.86
C ALA A 166 -5.03 14.58 -17.37
N ASP A 167 -4.37 15.63 -17.85
CA ASP A 167 -3.87 15.65 -19.22
C ASP A 167 -2.79 14.56 -19.39
N PRO A 168 -2.74 13.86 -20.54
CA PRO A 168 -1.62 12.99 -20.85
C PRO A 168 -0.34 13.83 -20.97
N PHE A 169 0.69 13.48 -20.19
CA PHE A 169 2.02 14.11 -20.24
C PHE A 169 2.96 13.32 -21.14
#